data_AF-A0A258GKG7-F1
#
_entry.id   AF-A0A258GKG7-F1
#
_cell.length_a   1.000
_cell.length_b   1.000
_cell.length_c   1.000
_cell.angle_alpha   90.00
_cell.angle_beta   90.00
_cell.angle_gamma   90.00
#
_symmetry.space_group_name_H-M   'P 1'
#
loop_
_entity.id
_entity.type
_entity.pdbx_description
1 polymer ?
#
loop_
_entity_poly.entity_id
_entity_poly.type
_entity_poly.pdbx_seq_one_letter_code
_entity_poly.pdbx_strand_id
1 'polypeptide(L)'
;MRARVLQQRPAEAERETTEYEAQRAAAREASLKAMTKDQRYYARNAAKRMADSAAYRAGDAVPPWLTAEQEAANIAVYQQVVDLSEIAGGPFAGDHFVPLVGISRKTWLATRERKQVVCGLHVPWNLRAISQDMNREKKDWFDSDWPAPSPDDGDDDIPW
;
A
#
# COMPACT_ATOMS: atom_id res chain seq x y z
N MET A 1 44.36 2.45 -16.97
CA MET A 1 43.18 2.52 -17.87
C MET A 1 41.86 1.97 -17.28
N ARG A 2 41.85 1.20 -16.18
CA ARG A 2 40.62 0.58 -15.61
C ARG A 2 39.73 1.49 -14.73
N ALA A 3 40.23 2.60 -14.20
CA ALA A 3 39.46 3.46 -13.28
C ALA A 3 38.42 4.36 -13.96
N ARG A 4 38.61 4.71 -15.26
CA ARG A 4 37.75 5.65 -15.99
C ARG A 4 36.40 5.03 -16.40
N VAL A 5 36.40 3.74 -16.72
CA VAL A 5 35.21 2.98 -17.18
C VAL A 5 34.23 2.70 -16.02
N LEU A 6 34.73 2.55 -14.80
CA LEU A 6 33.89 2.30 -13.61
C LEU A 6 33.14 3.55 -13.14
N GLN A 7 33.66 4.76 -13.41
CA GLN A 7 32.99 6.02 -13.11
C GLN A 7 31.98 6.44 -14.19
N GLN A 8 32.13 5.94 -15.42
CA GLN A 8 31.24 6.25 -16.53
C GLN A 8 29.88 5.55 -16.43
N ARG A 9 29.88 4.26 -16.05
CA ARG A 9 28.65 3.47 -15.89
C ARG A 9 27.59 4.06 -14.93
N PRO A 10 27.91 4.50 -13.69
CA PRO A 10 26.90 5.07 -12.81
C PRO A 10 26.39 6.42 -13.32
N ALA A 11 27.27 7.26 -13.88
CA ALA A 11 26.89 8.56 -14.43
C ALA A 11 26.02 8.43 -15.71
N GLU A 12 26.27 7.41 -16.53
CA GLU A 12 25.46 7.08 -17.71
C GLU A 12 24.08 6.56 -17.29
N ALA A 13 24.01 5.67 -16.29
CA ALA A 13 22.75 5.18 -15.74
C ALA A 13 21.92 6.31 -15.11
N GLU A 14 22.54 7.22 -14.37
CA GLU A 14 21.87 8.41 -13.81
C GLU A 14 21.29 9.29 -14.93
N ARG A 15 22.06 9.59 -15.98
CA ARG A 15 21.57 10.37 -17.12
C ARG A 15 20.40 9.70 -17.81
N GLU A 16 20.51 8.40 -18.08
CA GLU A 16 19.44 7.61 -18.70
C GLU A 16 18.16 7.67 -17.84
N THR A 17 18.28 7.57 -16.52
CA THR A 17 17.12 7.72 -15.61
C THR A 17 16.52 9.13 -15.66
N THR A 18 17.34 10.18 -15.63
CA THR A 18 16.84 11.56 -15.69
C THR A 18 16.15 11.89 -17.01
N GLU A 19 16.69 11.39 -18.12
CA GLU A 19 16.10 11.58 -19.45
C GLU A 19 14.76 10.84 -19.55
N TYR A 20 14.70 9.60 -19.06
CA TYR A 20 13.46 8.82 -19.01
C TYR A 20 12.37 9.53 -18.17
N GLU A 21 12.74 10.03 -16.99
CA GLU A 21 11.82 10.78 -16.13
C GLU A 21 11.32 12.07 -16.77
N ALA A 22 12.21 12.81 -17.44
CA ALA A 22 11.85 14.02 -18.16
C ALA A 22 10.90 13.73 -19.33
N GLN A 23 11.16 12.68 -20.11
CA GLN A 23 10.27 12.24 -21.19
C GLN A 23 8.90 11.83 -20.65
N ARG A 24 8.85 11.07 -19.55
CA ARG A 24 7.61 10.67 -18.89
C ARG A 24 6.82 11.88 -18.38
N ALA A 25 7.50 12.84 -17.76
CA ALA A 25 6.87 14.07 -17.28
C ALA A 25 6.29 14.90 -18.44
N ALA A 26 7.02 15.04 -19.55
CA ALA A 26 6.55 15.74 -20.75
C ALA A 26 5.33 15.03 -21.39
N ALA A 27 5.35 13.70 -21.49
CA ALA A 27 4.23 12.92 -22.00
C ALA A 27 2.98 13.08 -21.10
N ARG A 28 3.16 13.06 -19.77
CA ARG A 28 2.09 13.29 -18.80
C ARG A 28 1.51 14.70 -18.95
N GLU A 29 2.36 15.72 -19.10
CA GLU A 29 1.91 17.10 -19.31
C GLU A 29 1.12 17.26 -20.61
N ALA A 30 1.61 16.67 -21.72
CA ALA A 30 0.92 16.69 -23.00
C ALA A 30 -0.46 16.02 -22.92
N SER A 31 -0.55 14.86 -22.25
CA SER A 31 -1.80 14.15 -21.99
C SER A 31 -2.78 15.01 -21.17
N LEU A 32 -2.30 15.65 -20.09
CA LEU A 32 -3.10 16.57 -19.29
C LEU A 32 -3.61 17.77 -20.09
N LYS A 33 -2.81 18.33 -21.01
CA LYS A 33 -3.24 19.47 -21.86
C LYS A 33 -4.38 19.08 -22.80
N ALA A 34 -4.41 17.85 -23.29
CA ALA A 34 -5.47 17.34 -24.16
C ALA A 34 -6.79 17.05 -23.40
N MET A 35 -6.74 16.90 -22.08
CA MET A 35 -7.90 16.61 -21.23
C MET A 35 -8.79 17.84 -20.98
N THR A 36 -10.03 17.62 -20.54
CA THR A 36 -10.90 18.70 -20.02
C THR A 36 -10.39 19.22 -18.68
N LYS A 37 -10.94 20.36 -18.21
CA LYS A 37 -10.61 20.93 -16.89
C LYS A 37 -10.84 19.91 -15.77
N ASP A 38 -11.96 19.21 -15.80
CA ASP A 38 -12.34 18.25 -14.77
C ASP A 38 -11.43 17.03 -14.81
N GLN A 39 -11.20 16.45 -15.99
CA GLN A 39 -10.28 15.33 -16.17
C GLN A 39 -8.88 15.66 -15.63
N ARG A 40 -8.34 16.86 -15.92
CA ARG A 40 -7.07 17.31 -15.34
C ARG A 40 -7.11 17.38 -13.81
N TYR A 41 -8.20 17.88 -13.24
CA TYR A 41 -8.36 17.96 -11.80
C TYR A 41 -8.33 16.55 -11.17
N TYR A 42 -9.06 15.59 -11.73
CA TYR A 42 -9.05 14.21 -11.25
C TYR A 42 -7.68 13.54 -11.41
N ALA A 43 -7.01 13.74 -12.55
CA ALA A 43 -5.70 13.16 -12.80
C ALA A 43 -4.61 13.73 -11.86
N ARG A 44 -4.63 15.03 -11.57
CA ARG A 44 -3.69 15.66 -10.63
C ARG A 44 -3.93 15.29 -9.18
N ASN A 45 -5.17 15.02 -8.81
CA ASN A 45 -5.56 14.72 -7.43
C ASN A 45 -5.84 13.22 -7.20
N ALA A 46 -5.45 12.35 -8.13
CA ALA A 46 -5.75 10.92 -8.06
C ALA A 46 -5.23 10.29 -6.76
N ALA A 47 -3.95 10.49 -6.44
CA ALA A 47 -3.33 9.97 -5.21
C ALA A 47 -4.03 10.48 -3.95
N LYS A 48 -4.25 11.80 -3.84
CA LYS A 48 -4.94 12.40 -2.69
C LYS A 48 -6.35 11.83 -2.52
N ARG A 49 -7.13 11.76 -3.61
CA ARG A 49 -8.49 11.21 -3.57
C ARG A 49 -8.53 9.75 -3.15
N MET A 50 -7.56 8.95 -3.61
CA MET A 50 -7.42 7.55 -3.19
C MET A 50 -7.08 7.45 -1.70
N ALA A 51 -6.17 8.29 -1.21
CA ALA A 51 -5.81 8.37 0.21
C ALA A 51 -7.01 8.78 1.06
N ASP A 52 -7.70 9.87 0.72
CA ASP A 52 -8.90 10.36 1.43
C ASP A 52 -9.99 9.27 1.48
N SER A 53 -10.25 8.61 0.35
CA SER A 53 -11.22 7.51 0.28
C SER A 53 -10.81 6.29 1.10
N ALA A 54 -9.51 5.99 1.18
CA ALA A 54 -9.01 4.89 1.99
C ALA A 54 -9.05 5.20 3.49
N ALA A 55 -8.70 6.42 3.89
CA ALA A 55 -8.82 6.89 5.27
C ALA A 55 -10.29 6.87 5.72
N TYR A 56 -11.20 7.38 4.89
CA TYR A 56 -12.65 7.33 5.17
C TYR A 56 -13.14 5.89 5.40
N ARG A 57 -12.72 4.94 4.56
CA ARG A 57 -13.09 3.52 4.71
C ARG A 57 -12.42 2.85 5.91
N ALA A 58 -11.28 3.36 6.37
CA ALA A 58 -10.57 2.81 7.51
C ALA A 58 -11.20 3.21 8.86
N GLY A 59 -11.99 4.29 8.90
CA GLY A 59 -12.74 4.69 10.10
C GLY A 59 -11.86 4.83 11.33
N ASP A 60 -12.21 4.12 12.40
CA ASP A 60 -11.50 4.16 13.70
C ASP A 60 -10.05 3.65 13.64
N ALA A 61 -9.68 2.95 12.56
CA ALA A 61 -8.28 2.56 12.35
C ALA A 61 -7.39 3.74 11.94
N VAL A 62 -7.96 4.90 11.56
CA VAL A 62 -7.23 6.16 11.36
C VAL A 62 -6.98 6.78 12.74
N PRO A 63 -5.74 6.80 13.23
CA PRO A 63 -5.48 7.33 14.57
C PRO A 63 -5.68 8.85 14.61
N PRO A 64 -6.32 9.41 15.66
CA PRO A 64 -6.55 10.85 15.77
C PRO A 64 -5.28 11.67 16.03
N TRP A 65 -4.17 10.99 16.35
CA TRP A 65 -2.86 11.60 16.60
C TRP A 65 -2.00 11.68 15.33
N LEU A 66 -2.53 11.36 14.14
CA LEU A 66 -1.77 11.49 12.90
C LEU A 66 -1.40 12.95 12.65
N THR A 67 -0.11 13.19 12.38
CA THR A 67 0.40 14.52 12.00
C THR A 67 0.17 14.81 10.51
N ALA A 68 0.19 16.08 10.11
CA ALA A 68 0.08 16.46 8.71
C ALA A 68 1.20 15.85 7.85
N GLU A 69 2.41 15.70 8.40
CA GLU A 69 3.53 15.03 7.73
C GLU A 69 3.24 13.55 7.50
N GLN A 70 2.60 12.88 8.46
CA GLN A 70 2.20 11.48 8.31
C GLN A 70 1.02 11.34 7.34
N GLU A 71 0.07 12.27 7.32
CA GLU A 71 -0.98 12.29 6.29
C GLU A 71 -0.38 12.46 4.89
N ALA A 72 0.59 13.36 4.75
CA ALA A 72 1.34 13.54 3.50
C ALA A 72 2.09 12.25 3.10
N ALA A 73 2.65 11.54 4.08
CA ALA A 73 3.31 10.25 3.84
C ALA A 73 2.31 9.16 3.41
N ASN A 74 1.09 9.13 3.95
CA ASN A 74 0.02 8.26 3.45
C ASN A 74 -0.29 8.59 1.98
N ILE A 75 -0.44 9.87 1.63
CA ILE A 75 -0.68 10.31 0.24
C ILE A 75 0.47 9.90 -0.66
N ALA A 76 1.72 9.96 -0.19
CA ALA A 76 2.89 9.53 -0.94
C ALA A 76 2.86 8.03 -1.30
N VAL A 77 2.31 7.17 -0.42
CA VAL A 77 2.09 5.74 -0.76
C VAL A 77 1.08 5.61 -1.90
N TYR A 78 -0.01 6.37 -1.89
CA TYR A 78 -0.97 6.36 -2.99
C TYR A 78 -0.43 7.01 -4.28
N GLN A 79 0.54 7.93 -4.17
CA GLN A 79 1.27 8.42 -5.33
C GLN A 79 2.09 7.29 -5.97
N GLN A 80 2.77 6.46 -5.17
CA GLN A 80 3.46 5.27 -5.66
C GLN A 80 2.49 4.31 -6.36
N VAL A 81 1.26 4.14 -5.87
CA VAL A 81 0.23 3.32 -6.53
C VAL A 81 -0.08 3.85 -7.95
N VAL A 82 -0.26 5.17 -8.10
CA VAL A 82 -0.51 5.79 -9.41
C VAL A 82 0.69 5.59 -10.33
N ASP A 83 1.89 5.90 -9.85
CA ASP A 83 3.11 5.84 -10.66
C ASP A 83 3.44 4.40 -11.08
N LEU A 84 3.32 3.43 -10.17
CA LEU A 84 3.53 2.01 -10.49
C LEU A 84 2.47 1.50 -11.47
N SER A 85 1.23 1.97 -11.37
CA SER A 85 0.19 1.59 -12.34
C SER A 85 0.50 2.11 -13.74
N GLU A 86 0.99 3.34 -13.84
CA GLU A 86 1.42 3.95 -15.11
C GLU A 86 2.65 3.23 -15.68
N ILE A 87 3.67 2.93 -14.85
CA ILE A 87 4.92 2.32 -15.28
C ILE A 87 4.74 0.84 -15.69
N ALA A 88 4.00 0.07 -14.88
CA ALA A 88 3.82 -1.36 -15.12
C ALA A 88 2.71 -1.67 -16.15
N GLY A 89 1.89 -0.67 -16.52
CA GLY A 89 0.77 -0.86 -17.44
C GLY A 89 -0.38 -1.70 -16.87
N GLY A 90 -0.46 -1.85 -15.56
CA GLY A 90 -1.47 -2.66 -14.86
C GLY A 90 -1.85 -2.04 -13.52
N PRO A 91 -2.99 -2.43 -12.92
CA PRO A 91 -3.50 -1.75 -11.73
C PRO A 91 -2.71 -2.10 -10.46
N PHE A 92 -2.34 -1.08 -9.69
CA PHE A 92 -1.85 -1.20 -8.32
C PHE A 92 -2.90 -0.74 -7.31
N ALA A 93 -2.73 -1.11 -6.05
CA ALA A 93 -3.58 -0.71 -4.94
C ALA A 93 -2.74 -0.41 -3.69
N GLY A 94 -3.31 0.40 -2.79
CA GLY A 94 -2.80 0.54 -1.43
C GLY A 94 -3.23 -0.66 -0.59
N ASP A 95 -2.27 -1.29 0.06
CA ASP A 95 -2.45 -2.43 0.97
C ASP A 95 -1.92 -2.10 2.37
N HIS A 96 -2.49 -2.75 3.37
CA HIS A 96 -2.01 -2.68 4.75
C HIS A 96 -1.11 -3.90 5.05
N PHE A 97 0.11 -3.68 5.56
CA PHE A 97 0.99 -4.79 5.99
C PHE A 97 0.28 -5.67 7.02
N VAL A 98 -0.25 -5.04 8.08
CA VAL A 98 -1.20 -5.63 9.01
C VAL A 98 -2.62 -5.21 8.60
N PRO A 99 -3.51 -6.13 8.21
CA PRO A 99 -4.85 -5.79 7.76
C PRO A 99 -5.65 -5.02 8.82
N LEU A 100 -6.51 -4.09 8.38
CA LEU A 100 -7.43 -3.36 9.29
C LEU A 100 -8.31 -4.32 10.10
N VAL A 101 -8.73 -5.42 9.47
CA VAL A 101 -9.49 -6.51 10.11
C VAL A 101 -8.72 -7.80 9.88
N GLY A 102 -7.62 -8.01 10.60
CA GLY A 102 -6.77 -9.18 10.39
C GLY A 102 -7.44 -10.47 10.86
N ILE A 103 -7.74 -11.36 9.92
CA ILE A 103 -8.36 -12.66 10.18
C ILE A 103 -7.31 -13.75 10.22
N SER A 104 -7.39 -14.62 11.23
CA SER A 104 -6.52 -15.80 11.31
C SER A 104 -6.90 -16.81 10.22
N ARG A 105 -6.00 -16.98 9.23
CA ARG A 105 -6.17 -18.02 8.21
C ARG A 105 -6.15 -19.41 8.84
N LYS A 106 -5.35 -19.62 9.88
CA LYS A 106 -5.26 -20.89 10.61
C LYS A 106 -6.60 -21.26 11.26
N THR A 107 -7.23 -20.32 11.97
CA THR A 107 -8.55 -20.54 12.58
C THR A 107 -9.59 -20.81 11.50
N TRP A 108 -9.57 -20.05 10.39
CA TRP A 108 -10.48 -20.28 9.27
C TRP A 108 -10.32 -21.67 8.65
N LEU A 109 -9.09 -22.16 8.45
CA LEU A 109 -8.84 -23.49 7.89
C LEU A 109 -9.28 -24.61 8.84
N ALA A 110 -9.11 -24.43 10.15
CA ALA A 110 -9.45 -25.43 11.15
C ALA A 110 -10.97 -25.51 11.43
N THR A 111 -11.63 -24.37 11.54
CA THR A 111 -13.00 -24.28 12.08
C THR A 111 -14.03 -23.71 11.10
N ARG A 112 -13.57 -23.10 9.99
CA ARG A 112 -14.38 -22.23 9.11
C ARG A 112 -14.96 -20.99 9.81
N GLU A 113 -14.48 -20.67 11.01
CA GLU A 113 -14.82 -19.44 11.72
C GLU A 113 -13.93 -18.28 11.25
N ARG A 114 -14.55 -17.13 10.96
CA ARG A 114 -13.82 -15.91 10.57
C ARG A 114 -13.45 -15.11 11.81
N LYS A 115 -12.43 -15.56 12.53
CA LYS A 115 -11.95 -14.92 13.76
C LYS A 115 -10.99 -13.77 13.47
N GLN A 116 -11.38 -12.55 13.86
CA GLN A 116 -10.46 -11.41 13.90
C GLN A 116 -9.47 -11.60 15.05
N VAL A 117 -8.18 -11.47 14.75
CA VAL A 117 -7.08 -11.64 15.71
C VAL A 117 -6.22 -10.38 15.85
N VAL A 118 -6.30 -9.44 14.90
CA VAL A 118 -5.58 -8.17 14.96
C VAL A 118 -6.38 -7.05 14.27
N CYS A 119 -6.12 -5.81 14.68
CA CYS A 119 -6.60 -4.60 14.03
C CYS A 119 -5.39 -3.75 13.64
N GLY A 120 -5.12 -3.62 12.34
CA GLY A 120 -4.05 -2.77 11.82
C GLY A 120 -4.47 -1.29 11.79
N LEU A 121 -3.50 -0.38 11.94
CA LEU A 121 -3.73 1.06 11.85
C LEU A 121 -3.60 1.58 10.41
N HIS A 122 -4.33 2.64 10.07
CA HIS A 122 -4.19 3.36 8.79
C HIS A 122 -3.11 4.45 8.91
N VAL A 123 -1.85 4.02 8.89
CA VAL A 123 -0.64 4.84 9.14
C VAL A 123 0.43 4.57 8.08
N PRO A 124 1.38 5.49 7.83
CA PRO A 124 2.33 5.36 6.71
C PRO A 124 3.16 4.08 6.75
N TRP A 125 3.65 3.70 7.93
CA TRP A 125 4.45 2.49 8.11
C TRP A 125 3.65 1.19 8.06
N ASN A 126 2.31 1.27 8.04
CA ASN A 126 1.45 0.12 7.81
C ASN A 126 0.92 0.08 6.36
N LEU A 127 1.23 1.07 5.51
CA LEU A 127 0.76 1.13 4.13
C LEU A 127 1.86 0.77 3.13
N ARG A 128 1.48 0.14 2.02
CA ARG A 128 2.35 -0.09 0.85
C ARG A 128 1.57 -0.05 -0.46
N ALA A 129 2.28 0.24 -1.55
CA ALA A 129 1.77 0.01 -2.89
C ALA A 129 2.08 -1.43 -3.34
N ILE A 130 1.10 -2.14 -3.87
CA ILE A 130 1.24 -3.51 -4.38
C ILE A 130 0.35 -3.70 -5.61
N SER A 131 0.65 -4.68 -6.47
CA SER A 131 -0.23 -4.99 -7.60
C SER A 131 -1.62 -5.39 -7.11
N GLN A 132 -2.65 -5.03 -7.87
CA GLN A 132 -4.03 -5.28 -7.47
C GLN A 132 -4.32 -6.78 -7.31
N ASP A 133 -3.69 -7.63 -8.11
CA ASP A 133 -3.87 -9.08 -8.06
C ASP A 133 -3.32 -9.66 -6.75
N MET A 134 -2.10 -9.26 -6.37
CA MET A 134 -1.50 -9.67 -5.09
C MET A 134 -2.32 -9.17 -3.90
N ASN A 135 -2.87 -7.95 -3.97
CA ASN A 135 -3.74 -7.42 -2.91
C ASN A 135 -5.03 -8.27 -2.74
N ARG A 136 -5.65 -8.66 -3.87
CA ARG A 136 -6.85 -9.50 -3.86
C ARG A 136 -6.57 -10.91 -3.34
N GLU A 137 -5.40 -11.45 -3.64
CA GLU A 137 -4.96 -12.75 -3.15
C GLU A 137 -4.69 -12.72 -1.63
N LYS A 138 -4.02 -11.66 -1.14
CA LYS A 138 -3.73 -11.47 0.29
C LYS A 138 -4.99 -11.38 1.15
N LYS A 139 -6.07 -10.75 0.64
CA LYS A 139 -7.31 -10.49 1.40
C LYS A 139 -6.99 -9.83 2.75
N ASP A 140 -7.76 -10.15 3.77
CA ASP A 140 -7.59 -9.70 5.14
C ASP A 140 -6.88 -10.74 6.03
N TRP A 141 -6.14 -11.66 5.41
CA TRP A 141 -5.42 -12.69 6.15
C TRP A 141 -4.25 -12.11 6.93
N PHE A 142 -4.17 -12.50 8.20
CA PHE A 142 -3.02 -12.30 9.07
C PHE A 142 -2.38 -13.67 9.34
N ASP A 143 -1.43 -14.03 8.47
CA ASP A 143 -0.69 -15.29 8.53
C ASP A 143 0.45 -15.18 9.55
N SER A 144 0.09 -15.05 10.83
CA SER A 144 1.04 -15.15 11.94
C SER A 144 0.77 -16.43 12.73
N ASP A 145 1.78 -16.95 13.41
CA ASP A 145 1.61 -18.04 14.38
C ASP A 145 0.89 -17.59 15.67
N TRP A 146 0.32 -16.37 15.67
CA TRP A 146 -0.31 -15.71 16.79
C TRP A 146 -1.86 -15.62 16.66
N PRO A 147 -2.61 -15.84 17.76
CA PRO A 147 -2.13 -16.42 19.01
C PRO A 147 -1.72 -17.88 18.77
N ALA A 148 -0.74 -18.35 19.56
CA ALA A 148 -0.50 -19.79 19.66
C ALA A 148 -1.86 -20.46 19.96
N PRO A 149 -2.13 -21.68 19.45
CA PRO A 149 -3.27 -22.42 19.96
C PRO A 149 -3.17 -22.36 21.48
N SER A 150 -4.23 -21.91 22.15
CA SER A 150 -4.33 -22.13 23.59
C SER A 150 -3.99 -23.60 23.77
N PRO A 151 -3.01 -23.97 24.63
CA PRO A 151 -3.10 -25.29 25.19
C PRO A 151 -4.54 -25.37 25.69
N ASP A 152 -5.30 -26.31 25.16
CA ASP A 152 -6.55 -26.74 25.75
C ASP A 152 -6.22 -26.98 27.23
N ASP A 153 -6.52 -25.99 28.05
CA ASP A 153 -6.12 -25.90 29.45
C ASP A 153 -6.98 -26.84 30.30
N GLY A 154 -7.99 -27.49 29.70
CA GLY A 154 -8.82 -28.47 30.38
C GLY A 154 -9.57 -27.90 31.58
N ASP A 155 -9.58 -26.58 31.76
CA ASP A 155 -10.16 -25.86 32.89
C ASP A 155 -11.66 -25.59 32.70
N ASP A 156 -12.34 -26.41 31.87
CA ASP A 156 -13.80 -26.49 31.80
C ASP A 156 -14.42 -27.18 33.05
N ASP A 157 -13.59 -27.62 34.00
CA ASP A 157 -13.98 -28.28 35.26
C ASP A 157 -13.66 -27.43 36.52
N ILE A 158 -13.92 -26.12 36.52
CA ILE A 158 -14.02 -25.36 37.78
C ILE A 158 -15.49 -25.36 38.22
N PRO A 159 -15.90 -26.25 39.15
CA PRO A 159 -17.23 -26.18 39.72
C PRO A 159 -17.34 -24.90 40.57
N TRP A 160 -18.27 -24.03 40.21
CA TRP A 160 -18.80 -23.00 41.12
C TRP A 160 -19.58 -23.64 42.26
#